data_AF-A0A4Q4DGJ8-F1
#
_entry.id   AF-A0A4Q4DGJ8-F1
#
_cell.length_a   1.000
_cell.length_b   1.000
_cell.length_c   1.000
_cell.angle_alpha   90.00
_cell.angle_beta   90.00
_cell.angle_gamma   90.00
#
_symmetry.space_group_name_H-M   'P 1'
#
loop_
_entity.id
_entity.type
_entity.pdbx_description
1 polymer ?
#
loop_
_entity_poly.entity_id
_entity_poly.type
_entity_poly.pdbx_seq_one_letter_code
_entity_poly.pdbx_strand_id
1 'polypeptide(L)'
;MGQALGVSRYTVGKIERGRAFPTDEQLPKLLKLLKVTPEERAGIVATIEQGRSYGRTWYERPEIQALFSGDSYRYLSLEDAAERISLHSGTYVPGLLQTREYVEAIVAFGQKHESTERRETFVEARLRRQEVLTRRNPLIVDALCLESALRAVVGGPEVMRAQLRHLVACAQQQNVTLRVIPFSAGAPSIAAALFTIIDFPGADNRSVLSQERVTGETLQDDPAEVRGARRRFADSAAHALDQEATIRCIEEIEKELP
;
A
#
# COMPACT_ATOMS: atom_id res chain seq x y z
N MET A 1 29.35 -19.54 5.91
CA MET A 1 28.46 -18.85 4.95
C MET A 1 29.13 -17.64 4.28
N GLY A 2 29.60 -16.62 5.02
CA GLY A 2 30.21 -15.41 4.42
C GLY A 2 31.38 -15.66 3.47
N GLN A 3 32.38 -16.44 3.90
CA GLN A 3 33.51 -16.83 3.04
C GLN A 3 33.07 -17.61 1.80
N ALA A 4 32.10 -18.52 1.92
CA ALA A 4 31.61 -19.33 0.79
C ALA A 4 30.83 -18.50 -0.26
N LEU A 5 30.25 -17.39 0.18
CA LEU A 5 29.53 -16.44 -0.68
C LEU A 5 30.39 -15.26 -1.16
N GLY A 6 31.63 -15.13 -0.66
CA GLY A 6 32.51 -14.00 -0.95
C GLY A 6 32.05 -12.67 -0.36
N VAL A 7 31.27 -12.68 0.74
CA VAL A 7 30.71 -11.46 1.36
C VAL A 7 30.94 -11.39 2.86
N SER A 8 30.82 -10.19 3.42
CA SER A 8 30.97 -9.93 4.86
C SER A 8 29.89 -10.64 5.69
N ARG A 9 30.19 -10.94 6.95
CA ARG A 9 29.22 -11.52 7.91
C ARG A 9 27.99 -10.63 8.10
N TYR A 10 28.17 -9.31 7.98
CA TYR A 10 27.09 -8.33 7.97
C TYR A 10 26.12 -8.54 6.80
N THR A 11 26.64 -8.79 5.59
CA THR A 11 25.83 -9.05 4.39
C THR A 11 25.06 -10.36 4.51
N VAL A 12 25.69 -11.40 5.06
CA VAL A 12 25.03 -12.67 5.37
C VAL A 12 23.86 -12.47 6.34
N GLY A 13 24.08 -11.73 7.42
CA GLY A 13 23.03 -11.45 8.40
C GLY A 13 21.89 -10.58 7.86
N LYS A 14 22.09 -9.81 6.77
CA LYS A 14 20.98 -9.15 6.07
C LYS A 14 20.15 -10.16 5.28
N ILE A 15 20.79 -11.08 4.57
CA ILE A 15 20.12 -12.11 3.77
C ILE A 15 19.27 -13.02 4.67
N GLU A 16 19.83 -13.49 5.78
CA GLU A 16 19.12 -14.39 6.73
C GLU A 16 17.89 -13.73 7.37
N ARG A 17 17.90 -12.39 7.51
CA ARG A 17 16.78 -11.62 8.08
C ARG A 17 15.81 -11.10 7.00
N GLY A 18 15.96 -11.52 5.75
CA GLY A 18 15.12 -11.05 4.64
C GLY A 18 15.31 -9.58 4.27
N ARG A 19 16.41 -8.95 4.69
CA ARG A 19 16.75 -7.53 4.43
C ARG A 19 17.63 -7.34 3.20
N ALA A 20 17.99 -8.41 2.52
CA ALA A 20 18.71 -8.41 1.26
C ALA A 20 18.47 -9.76 0.56
N PHE A 21 18.33 -9.76 -0.76
CA PHE A 21 18.33 -11.00 -1.52
C PHE A 21 19.77 -11.38 -1.89
N PRO A 22 20.11 -12.68 -1.95
CA PRO A 22 21.36 -13.10 -2.58
C PRO A 22 21.37 -12.63 -4.05
N THR A 23 22.54 -12.37 -4.64
CA THR A 23 22.68 -12.12 -6.10
C THR A 23 22.48 -13.41 -6.91
N ASP A 24 22.38 -13.32 -8.24
CA ASP A 24 22.29 -14.49 -9.13
C ASP A 24 23.50 -15.42 -9.03
N GLU A 25 24.68 -14.86 -8.73
CA GLU A 25 25.88 -15.65 -8.46
C GLU A 25 25.91 -16.26 -7.06
N GLN A 26 25.31 -15.58 -6.08
CA GLN A 26 25.27 -16.03 -4.68
C GLN A 26 24.19 -17.07 -4.44
N LEU A 27 23.05 -16.97 -5.13
CA LEU A 27 21.89 -17.83 -4.89
C LEU A 27 22.19 -19.32 -5.10
N PRO A 28 22.81 -19.76 -6.21
CA PRO A 28 23.22 -21.16 -6.37
C PRO A 28 24.19 -21.63 -5.29
N LYS A 29 25.12 -20.76 -4.86
CA LYS A 29 26.09 -21.06 -3.79
C LYS A 29 25.39 -21.21 -2.44
N LEU A 30 24.40 -20.36 -2.16
CA LEU A 30 23.59 -20.38 -0.94
C LEU A 30 22.77 -21.67 -0.87
N LEU A 31 22.06 -22.01 -1.94
CA LEU A 31 21.25 -23.22 -2.04
C LEU A 31 22.11 -24.48 -1.85
N LYS A 32 23.30 -24.52 -2.47
CA LYS A 32 24.26 -25.60 -2.28
C LYS A 32 24.77 -25.69 -0.84
N LEU A 33 25.10 -24.55 -0.22
CA LEU A 33 25.61 -24.51 1.15
C LEU A 33 24.55 -24.96 2.17
N LEU A 34 23.29 -24.57 1.95
CA LEU A 34 22.15 -24.94 2.77
C LEU A 34 21.64 -26.36 2.47
N LYS A 35 22.26 -27.08 1.51
CA LYS A 35 21.91 -28.44 1.11
C LYS A 35 20.44 -28.60 0.70
N VAL A 36 19.89 -27.58 0.04
CA VAL A 36 18.52 -27.57 -0.49
C VAL A 36 18.38 -28.66 -1.55
N THR A 37 17.29 -29.42 -1.48
CA THR A 37 16.99 -30.49 -2.44
C THR A 37 16.57 -29.93 -3.81
N PRO A 38 16.76 -30.67 -4.92
CA PRO A 38 16.27 -30.25 -6.23
C PRO A 38 14.76 -29.94 -6.25
N GLU A 39 13.97 -30.67 -5.46
CA GLU A 39 12.52 -30.53 -5.34
C GLU A 39 12.13 -29.19 -4.68
N GLU A 40 12.83 -28.77 -3.62
CA GLU A 40 12.59 -27.51 -2.92
C GLU A 40 13.15 -26.29 -3.68
N ARG A 41 14.18 -26.50 -4.51
CA ARG A 41 14.92 -25.44 -5.21
C ARG A 41 14.02 -24.52 -6.02
N ALA A 42 13.08 -25.09 -6.78
CA ALA A 42 12.20 -24.32 -7.64
C ALA A 42 11.31 -23.36 -6.82
N GLY A 43 10.76 -23.81 -5.69
CA GLY A 43 9.94 -22.99 -4.80
C GLY A 43 10.73 -21.87 -4.12
N ILE A 44 11.96 -22.16 -3.68
CA ILE A 44 12.83 -21.16 -3.04
C ILE A 44 13.27 -20.10 -4.06
N VAL A 45 13.66 -20.51 -5.27
CA VAL A 45 14.03 -19.58 -6.35
C VAL A 45 12.84 -18.71 -6.72
N ALA A 46 11.65 -19.30 -6.91
CA ALA A 46 10.43 -18.54 -7.20
C ALA A 46 10.12 -17.51 -6.09
N THR A 47 10.26 -17.91 -4.82
CA THR A 47 10.07 -17.02 -3.67
C THR A 47 11.08 -15.86 -3.66
N ILE A 48 12.35 -16.14 -3.97
CA ILE A 48 13.41 -15.12 -4.01
C ILE A 48 13.22 -14.20 -5.22
N GLU A 49 12.84 -14.72 -6.38
CA GLU A 49 12.57 -13.92 -7.57
C GLU A 49 11.34 -13.04 -7.40
N GLN A 50 10.27 -13.58 -6.79
CA GLN A 50 9.11 -12.81 -6.37
C GLN A 50 9.51 -11.72 -5.39
N GLY A 51 10.32 -12.07 -4.38
CA GLY A 51 10.91 -11.14 -3.43
C GLY A 51 11.73 -10.01 -4.08
N ARG A 52 12.59 -10.35 -5.05
CA ARG A 52 13.40 -9.39 -5.82
C ARG A 52 12.57 -8.52 -6.77
N SER A 53 11.39 -8.99 -7.17
CA SER A 53 10.46 -8.24 -8.01
C SER A 53 9.76 -7.11 -7.24
N TYR A 54 9.76 -7.17 -5.91
CA TYR A 54 9.42 -6.05 -5.03
C TYR A 54 10.62 -5.09 -4.99
N GLY A 55 10.41 -3.86 -5.45
CA GLY A 55 11.46 -2.96 -5.91
C GLY A 55 12.32 -2.43 -4.78
N ARG A 56 13.44 -3.13 -4.49
CA ARG A 56 14.62 -2.70 -3.70
C ARG A 56 14.39 -1.43 -2.87
N THR A 57 13.62 -1.61 -1.79
CA THR A 57 13.69 -0.89 -0.52
C THR A 57 13.97 0.62 -0.63
N TRP A 58 13.24 1.33 -1.50
CA TRP A 58 13.29 2.79 -1.55
C TRP A 58 13.03 3.41 -0.16
N TYR A 59 12.26 2.71 0.68
CA TYR A 59 12.01 3.06 2.08
C TYR A 59 13.20 2.84 3.03
N GLU A 60 14.21 2.05 2.66
CA GLU A 60 15.44 1.89 3.46
C GLU A 60 16.42 3.06 3.34
N ARG A 61 16.16 4.03 2.45
CA ARG A 61 16.98 5.26 2.36
C ARG A 61 16.93 6.03 3.69
N PRO A 62 18.07 6.50 4.24
CA PRO A 62 18.11 7.21 5.53
C PRO A 62 17.12 8.38 5.64
N GLU A 63 16.97 9.15 4.57
CA GLU A 63 16.02 10.25 4.46
C GLU A 63 14.56 9.79 4.57
N ILE A 64 14.22 8.59 4.09
CA ILE A 64 12.87 8.01 4.25
C ILE A 64 12.69 7.43 5.64
N GLN A 65 13.70 6.74 6.18
CA GLN A 65 13.68 6.24 7.57
C GLN A 65 13.51 7.38 8.58
N ALA A 66 14.01 8.58 8.27
CA ALA A 66 13.84 9.76 9.11
C ALA A 66 12.41 10.37 9.07
N LEU A 67 11.58 9.97 8.10
CA LEU A 67 10.19 10.42 7.97
C LEU A 67 9.19 9.53 8.71
N PHE A 68 9.46 8.23 8.77
CA PHE A 68 8.53 7.23 9.31
C PHE A 68 9.15 6.50 10.50
N SER A 69 8.36 6.31 11.55
CA SER A 69 8.79 5.59 12.75
C SER A 69 7.84 4.42 13.06
N GLY A 70 8.35 3.44 13.81
CA GLY A 70 7.55 2.31 14.29
C GLY A 70 6.80 1.57 13.17
N ASP A 71 5.50 1.40 13.37
CA ASP A 71 4.64 0.65 12.47
C ASP A 71 4.38 1.37 11.13
N SER A 72 4.44 2.71 11.08
CA SER A 72 4.33 3.45 9.81
C SER A 72 5.50 3.13 8.87
N TYR A 73 6.70 2.93 9.42
CA TYR A 73 7.85 2.47 8.64
C TYR A 73 7.67 1.01 8.18
N ARG A 74 7.21 0.13 9.08
CA ARG A 74 6.97 -1.28 8.77
C ARG A 74 5.91 -1.45 7.68
N TYR A 75 4.85 -0.63 7.70
CA TYR A 75 3.79 -0.64 6.71
C TYR A 75 4.34 -0.51 5.28
N LEU A 76 5.33 0.36 5.03
CA LEU A 76 5.92 0.53 3.70
C LEU A 76 6.49 -0.78 3.14
N SER A 77 7.16 -1.56 3.99
CA SER A 77 7.71 -2.87 3.60
C SER A 77 6.62 -3.93 3.36
N LEU A 78 5.52 -3.85 4.11
CA LEU A 78 4.39 -4.77 3.95
C LEU A 78 3.60 -4.46 2.68
N GLU A 79 3.35 -3.18 2.38
CA GLU A 79 2.70 -2.72 1.15
C GLU A 79 3.52 -3.10 -0.09
N ASP A 80 4.84 -2.93 -0.04
CA ASP A 80 5.74 -3.36 -1.12
C ASP A 80 5.73 -4.88 -1.33
N ALA A 81 5.58 -5.69 -0.26
CA ALA A 81 5.53 -7.15 -0.36
C ALA A 81 4.13 -7.75 -0.62
N ALA A 82 3.08 -6.93 -0.61
CA ALA A 82 1.70 -7.39 -0.66
C ALA A 82 1.34 -7.97 -2.04
N GLU A 83 0.46 -8.98 -2.07
CA GLU A 83 -0.23 -9.45 -3.28
C GLU A 83 -1.55 -8.70 -3.48
N ARG A 84 -2.29 -8.47 -2.39
CA ARG A 84 -3.55 -7.75 -2.38
C ARG A 84 -3.63 -6.79 -1.20
N ILE A 85 -4.23 -5.63 -1.43
CA ILE A 85 -4.64 -4.70 -0.38
C ILE A 85 -6.13 -4.44 -0.48
N SER A 86 -6.86 -4.66 0.60
CA SER A 86 -8.26 -4.27 0.74
C SER A 86 -8.37 -3.15 1.77
N LEU A 87 -8.83 -1.97 1.37
CA LEU A 87 -8.81 -0.78 2.23
C LEU A 87 -10.15 -0.05 2.26
N HIS A 88 -10.49 0.46 3.45
CA HIS A 88 -11.66 1.28 3.69
C HIS A 88 -11.18 2.69 4.04
N SER A 89 -11.42 3.66 3.15
CA SER A 89 -10.98 5.05 3.27
C SER A 89 -12.16 6.01 3.30
N GLY A 90 -12.07 7.10 4.06
CA GLY A 90 -13.14 8.09 4.17
C GLY A 90 -12.72 9.49 4.61
N THR A 91 -11.52 9.63 5.19
CA THR A 91 -10.93 10.94 5.53
C THR A 91 -10.23 11.57 4.34
N TYR A 92 -9.55 10.76 3.54
CA TYR A 92 -8.86 11.17 2.32
C TYR A 92 -9.12 10.14 1.21
N VAL A 93 -8.88 10.53 -0.04
CA VAL A 93 -8.76 9.57 -1.15
C VAL A 93 -7.72 8.49 -0.80
N PRO A 94 -7.93 7.21 -1.14
CA PRO A 94 -6.94 6.14 -0.92
C PRO A 94 -5.51 6.52 -1.34
N GLY A 95 -4.53 6.37 -0.45
CA GLY A 95 -3.16 6.86 -0.67
C GLY A 95 -2.48 6.34 -1.95
N LEU A 96 -2.78 5.09 -2.34
CA LEU A 96 -2.25 4.49 -3.57
C LEU A 96 -2.84 5.10 -4.86
N LEU A 97 -3.94 5.86 -4.74
CA LEU A 97 -4.69 6.45 -5.86
C LEU A 97 -4.67 7.99 -5.81
N GLN A 98 -3.70 8.60 -5.14
CA GLN A 98 -3.58 10.06 -5.00
C GLN A 98 -2.69 10.66 -6.09
N THR A 99 -3.03 11.84 -6.60
CA THR A 99 -2.12 12.62 -7.46
C THR A 99 -1.07 13.35 -6.63
N ARG A 100 0.03 13.79 -7.27
CA ARG A 100 1.09 14.57 -6.61
C ARG A 100 0.53 15.82 -5.95
N GLU A 101 -0.26 16.60 -6.69
CA GLU A 101 -0.79 17.89 -6.23
C GLU A 101 -1.73 17.72 -5.04
N TYR A 102 -2.50 16.63 -5.02
CA TYR A 102 -3.35 16.27 -3.89
C TYR A 102 -2.51 15.90 -2.66
N VAL A 103 -1.43 15.13 -2.85
CA VAL A 103 -0.48 14.78 -1.77
C VAL A 103 0.19 16.04 -1.22
N GLU A 104 0.68 16.92 -2.08
CA GLU A 104 1.32 18.18 -1.68
C GLU A 104 0.39 19.04 -0.83
N ALA A 105 -0.90 19.14 -1.19
CA ALA A 105 -1.90 19.86 -0.43
C ALA A 105 -2.12 19.26 0.97
N ILE A 106 -2.17 17.93 1.11
CA ILE A 106 -2.26 17.25 2.41
C ILE A 106 -1.02 17.53 3.25
N VAL A 107 0.17 17.39 2.66
CA VAL A 107 1.45 17.57 3.36
C VAL A 107 1.61 19.02 3.82
N ALA A 108 1.19 20.00 3.01
CA ALA A 108 1.21 21.41 3.39
C ALA A 108 0.37 21.70 4.66
N PHE A 109 -0.75 20.99 4.84
CA PHE A 109 -1.57 21.11 6.06
C PHE A 109 -0.95 20.38 7.26
N GLY A 110 -0.62 19.09 7.09
CA GLY A 110 -0.19 18.21 8.19
C GLY A 110 1.24 18.46 8.69
N GLN A 111 2.12 19.00 7.84
CA GLN A 111 3.54 19.22 8.12
C GLN A 111 3.95 20.69 7.97
N LYS A 112 3.06 21.63 8.28
CA LYS A 112 3.29 23.07 8.12
C LYS A 112 4.53 23.63 8.84
N HIS A 113 5.04 22.91 9.83
CA HIS A 113 6.22 23.30 10.63
C HIS A 113 7.52 22.62 10.16
N GLU A 114 7.44 21.69 9.22
CA GLU A 114 8.59 20.96 8.69
C GLU A 114 9.27 21.73 7.56
N SER A 115 10.56 21.45 7.34
CA SER A 115 11.31 22.06 6.24
C SER A 115 10.72 21.69 4.88
N THR A 116 10.89 22.56 3.88
CA THR A 116 10.45 22.29 2.50
C THR A 116 11.09 21.01 1.95
N GLU A 117 12.37 20.77 2.23
CA GLU A 117 13.07 19.54 1.83
C GLU A 117 12.44 18.27 2.44
N ARG A 118 12.06 18.34 3.72
CA ARG A 118 11.42 17.21 4.41
C ARG A 118 10.02 16.94 3.85
N ARG A 119 9.26 17.99 3.55
CA ARG A 119 7.94 17.88 2.89
C ARG A 119 8.06 17.25 1.50
N GLU A 120 9.02 17.71 0.70
CA GLU A 120 9.28 17.16 -0.63
C GLU A 120 9.64 15.67 -0.56
N THR A 121 10.54 15.31 0.35
CA THR A 121 10.93 13.91 0.58
C THR A 121 9.71 13.04 0.97
N PHE A 122 8.76 13.60 1.73
CA PHE A 122 7.53 12.92 2.10
C PHE A 122 6.56 12.75 0.92
N VAL A 123 6.45 13.75 0.05
CA VAL A 123 5.67 13.67 -1.20
C VAL A 123 6.25 12.58 -2.10
N GLU A 124 7.57 12.59 -2.33
CA GLU A 124 8.27 11.57 -3.10
C GLU A 124 8.05 10.16 -2.52
N ALA A 125 8.15 10.02 -1.19
CA ALA A 125 7.88 8.76 -0.52
C ALA A 125 6.47 8.24 -0.83
N ARG A 126 5.45 9.12 -0.77
CA ARG A 126 4.06 8.74 -1.07
C ARG A 126 3.86 8.34 -2.52
N LEU A 127 4.46 9.05 -3.47
CA LEU A 127 4.34 8.73 -4.88
C LEU A 127 5.07 7.44 -5.24
N ARG A 128 6.24 7.21 -4.63
CA ARG A 128 7.02 5.98 -4.82
C ARG A 128 6.26 4.73 -4.39
N ARG A 129 5.41 4.82 -3.35
CA ARG A 129 4.51 3.73 -2.93
C ARG A 129 3.59 3.26 -4.05
N GLN A 130 3.15 4.16 -4.93
CA GLN A 130 2.16 3.84 -5.97
C GLN A 130 2.73 2.97 -7.09
N GLU A 131 4.06 2.84 -7.19
CA GLU A 131 4.70 1.99 -8.21
C GLU A 131 4.36 0.51 -8.05
N VAL A 132 3.86 0.09 -6.88
CA VAL A 132 3.32 -1.26 -6.68
C VAL A 132 2.13 -1.57 -7.58
N LEU A 133 1.41 -0.56 -8.09
CA LEU A 133 0.29 -0.72 -9.01
C LEU A 133 0.72 -1.08 -10.43
N THR A 134 1.96 -0.80 -10.82
CA THR A 134 2.45 -0.94 -12.21
C THR A 134 3.67 -1.86 -12.35
N ARG A 135 4.16 -2.43 -11.24
CA ARG A 135 5.23 -3.44 -11.25
C ARG A 135 4.83 -4.71 -12.00
N ARG A 136 5.81 -5.57 -12.30
CA ARG A 136 5.63 -6.80 -13.10
C ARG A 136 4.48 -7.71 -12.62
N ASN A 137 4.33 -7.84 -11.30
CA ASN A 137 3.19 -8.50 -10.66
C ASN A 137 2.39 -7.42 -9.92
N PRO A 138 1.46 -6.71 -10.61
CA PRO A 138 0.77 -5.58 -10.02
C PRO A 138 0.07 -5.94 -8.71
N LEU A 139 0.11 -5.03 -7.74
CA LEU A 139 -0.69 -5.14 -6.54
C LEU A 139 -2.18 -5.14 -6.91
N ILE A 140 -2.95 -6.08 -6.36
CA ILE A 140 -4.41 -6.06 -6.46
C ILE A 140 -4.95 -5.13 -5.37
N VAL A 141 -5.73 -4.13 -5.75
CA VAL A 141 -6.29 -3.15 -4.80
C VAL A 141 -7.80 -3.21 -4.82
N ASP A 142 -8.40 -3.45 -3.65
CA ASP A 142 -9.84 -3.35 -3.42
C ASP A 142 -10.11 -2.17 -2.48
N ALA A 143 -10.50 -1.03 -3.04
CA ALA A 143 -10.72 0.21 -2.31
C ALA A 143 -12.21 0.52 -2.16
N LEU A 144 -12.67 0.60 -0.91
CA LEU A 144 -13.94 1.22 -0.54
C LEU A 144 -13.67 2.66 -0.10
N CYS A 145 -14.22 3.63 -0.83
CA CYS A 145 -14.03 5.04 -0.56
C CYS A 145 -15.37 5.67 -0.16
N LEU A 146 -15.43 6.31 1.01
CA LEU A 146 -16.61 7.09 1.38
C LEU A 146 -16.73 8.33 0.50
N GLU A 147 -17.94 8.66 0.10
CA GLU A 147 -18.24 9.88 -0.68
C GLU A 147 -17.69 11.16 -0.01
N SER A 148 -17.57 11.19 1.33
CA SER A 148 -16.95 12.30 2.07
C SER A 148 -15.54 12.64 1.60
N ALA A 149 -14.73 11.63 1.29
CA ALA A 149 -13.36 11.83 0.83
C ALA A 149 -13.30 12.43 -0.59
N LEU A 150 -14.34 12.22 -1.39
CA LEU A 150 -14.44 12.74 -2.76
C LEU A 150 -15.01 14.15 -2.81
N ARG A 151 -15.80 14.54 -1.80
CA ARG A 151 -16.41 15.87 -1.70
C ARG A 151 -15.57 16.88 -0.93
N ALA A 152 -14.63 16.43 -0.09
CA ALA A 152 -13.69 17.32 0.60
C ALA A 152 -12.69 17.91 -0.40
N VAL A 153 -12.82 19.21 -0.70
CA VAL A 153 -11.97 19.91 -1.69
C VAL A 153 -10.57 20.14 -1.13
N VAL A 154 -9.65 19.21 -1.40
CA VAL A 154 -8.24 19.29 -1.01
C VAL A 154 -7.43 19.98 -2.11
N GLY A 155 -6.62 20.97 -1.75
CA GLY A 155 -5.75 21.70 -2.70
C GLY A 155 -6.50 22.67 -3.62
N GLY A 156 -7.80 22.87 -3.42
CA GLY A 156 -8.65 23.72 -4.24
C GLY A 156 -9.34 22.96 -5.40
N PRO A 157 -10.27 23.61 -6.12
CA PRO A 157 -11.12 22.94 -7.12
C PRO A 157 -10.35 22.27 -8.24
N GLU A 158 -9.28 22.91 -8.76
CA GLU A 158 -8.49 22.33 -9.85
C GLU A 158 -7.72 21.06 -9.45
N VAL A 159 -7.11 21.08 -8.26
CA VAL A 159 -6.40 19.90 -7.72
C VAL A 159 -7.39 18.77 -7.50
N MET A 160 -8.55 19.07 -6.91
CA MET A 160 -9.57 18.05 -6.67
C MET A 160 -10.16 17.49 -7.97
N ARG A 161 -10.37 18.33 -8.98
CA ARG A 161 -10.83 17.92 -10.31
C ARG A 161 -9.83 16.96 -10.98
N ALA A 162 -8.54 17.29 -10.93
CA ALA A 162 -7.48 16.41 -11.42
C ALA A 162 -7.45 15.07 -10.65
N GLN A 163 -7.61 15.12 -9.33
CA GLN A 163 -7.68 13.93 -8.47
C GLN A 163 -8.88 13.03 -8.81
N LEU A 164 -10.09 13.59 -9.01
CA LEU A 164 -11.28 12.81 -9.36
C LEU A 164 -11.15 12.15 -10.73
N ARG A 165 -10.64 12.87 -11.74
CA ARG A 165 -10.34 12.29 -13.06
C ARG A 165 -9.32 11.16 -12.99
N HIS A 166 -8.30 11.33 -12.15
CA HIS A 166 -7.31 10.28 -11.90
C HIS A 166 -7.95 9.02 -11.28
N LEU A 167 -8.90 9.17 -10.36
CA LEU A 167 -9.63 8.03 -9.79
C LEU A 167 -10.45 7.27 -10.84
N VAL A 168 -11.10 7.98 -11.77
CA VAL A 168 -11.80 7.34 -12.90
C VAL A 168 -10.82 6.51 -13.74
N ALA A 169 -9.64 7.07 -14.07
CA ALA A 169 -8.61 6.34 -14.81
C ALA A 169 -8.08 5.12 -14.04
N CYS A 170 -7.86 5.24 -12.72
CA CYS A 170 -7.46 4.12 -11.87
C CYS A 170 -8.52 3.02 -11.81
N ALA A 171 -9.81 3.38 -11.71
CA ALA A 171 -10.92 2.44 -11.67
C ALA A 171 -11.08 1.60 -12.96
N GLN A 172 -10.40 1.99 -14.04
CA GLN A 172 -10.36 1.24 -15.31
C GLN A 172 -9.19 0.23 -15.37
N GLN A 173 -8.27 0.24 -14.40
CA GLN A 173 -7.16 -0.70 -14.34
C GLN A 173 -7.64 -2.08 -13.88
N GLN A 174 -7.13 -3.15 -14.50
CA GLN A 174 -7.55 -4.53 -14.21
C GLN A 174 -7.24 -5.00 -12.79
N ASN A 175 -6.25 -4.38 -12.13
CA ASN A 175 -5.82 -4.71 -10.77
C ASN A 175 -6.40 -3.76 -9.71
N VAL A 176 -7.30 -2.84 -10.06
CA VAL A 176 -7.88 -1.87 -9.12
C VAL A 176 -9.41 -1.92 -9.16
N THR A 177 -10.00 -2.32 -8.04
CA THR A 177 -11.43 -2.19 -7.77
C THR A 177 -11.66 -0.99 -6.87
N LEU A 178 -12.15 0.13 -7.42
CA LEU A 178 -12.61 1.28 -6.64
C LEU A 178 -14.13 1.28 -6.57
N ARG A 179 -14.68 1.34 -5.34
CA ARG A 179 -16.12 1.49 -5.12
C ARG A 179 -16.42 2.58 -4.11
N VAL A 180 -17.42 3.40 -4.42
CA VAL A 180 -17.86 4.49 -3.55
C VAL A 180 -18.97 4.03 -2.62
N ILE A 181 -18.88 4.34 -1.34
CA ILE A 181 -20.00 4.23 -0.40
C ILE A 181 -20.68 5.60 -0.34
N PRO A 182 -21.90 5.75 -0.91
CA PRO A 182 -22.57 7.03 -1.00
C PRO A 182 -23.18 7.43 0.34
N PHE A 183 -23.45 8.71 0.54
CA PHE A 183 -24.15 9.21 1.74
C PHE A 183 -25.56 8.61 1.91
N SER A 184 -26.20 8.21 0.81
CA SER A 184 -27.49 7.52 0.83
C SER A 184 -27.44 6.11 1.42
N ALA A 185 -26.24 5.53 1.61
CA ALA A 185 -26.10 4.21 2.22
C ALA A 185 -26.44 4.18 3.72
N GLY A 186 -26.57 5.33 4.39
CA GLY A 186 -26.90 5.42 5.81
C GLY A 186 -25.71 5.09 6.71
N ALA A 187 -25.87 4.23 7.72
CA ALA A 187 -24.80 3.93 8.67
C ALA A 187 -23.45 3.49 8.03
N PRO A 188 -23.41 2.68 6.95
CA PRO A 188 -22.19 2.39 6.20
C PRO A 188 -21.43 3.61 5.66
N SER A 189 -22.13 4.72 5.36
CA SER A 189 -21.50 5.96 4.88
C SER A 189 -20.80 6.74 6.00
N ILE A 190 -20.90 6.27 7.24
CA ILE A 190 -20.25 6.83 8.43
C ILE A 190 -19.44 5.70 9.07
N ALA A 191 -18.21 5.53 8.60
CA ALA A 191 -17.34 4.48 9.12
C ALA A 191 -16.76 4.86 10.48
N ALA A 192 -17.04 4.06 11.52
CA ALA A 192 -16.41 4.22 12.83
C ALA A 192 -14.90 3.89 12.81
N ALA A 193 -14.43 3.11 11.82
CA ALA A 193 -13.02 2.77 11.65
C ALA A 193 -12.66 2.61 10.17
N LEU A 194 -11.60 3.30 9.77
CA LEU A 194 -10.89 3.11 8.52
C LEU A 194 -9.74 2.13 8.77
N PHE A 195 -9.46 1.26 7.81
CA PHE A 195 -8.45 0.21 7.96
C PHE A 195 -8.01 -0.34 6.61
N THR A 196 -6.87 -1.03 6.63
CA THR A 196 -6.27 -1.69 5.48
C THR A 196 -5.95 -3.14 5.85
N ILE A 197 -6.34 -4.09 5.01
CA ILE A 197 -5.94 -5.50 5.10
C ILE A 197 -4.88 -5.73 4.03
N ILE A 198 -3.72 -6.21 4.45
CA ILE A 198 -2.58 -6.50 3.58
C ILE A 198 -2.44 -8.01 3.48
N ASP A 199 -2.59 -8.54 2.27
CA ASP A 199 -2.51 -9.96 1.96
C ASP A 199 -1.21 -10.25 1.23
N PHE A 200 -0.52 -11.31 1.64
CA PHE A 200 0.75 -11.75 1.07
C PHE A 200 0.57 -13.03 0.26
N PRO A 201 1.47 -13.30 -0.70
CA PRO A 201 1.46 -14.57 -1.42
C PRO A 201 1.56 -15.78 -0.48
N GLY A 202 0.76 -16.82 -0.77
CA GLY A 202 0.78 -18.12 -0.08
C GLY A 202 -0.44 -18.36 0.83
N ALA A 203 -0.69 -19.64 1.16
CA ALA A 203 -1.90 -20.08 1.87
C ALA A 203 -1.85 -19.86 3.40
N ASP A 204 -0.67 -19.61 3.96
CA ASP A 204 -0.51 -19.39 5.40
C ASP A 204 -0.92 -17.96 5.74
N ASN A 205 -2.05 -17.84 6.44
CA ASN A 205 -2.81 -16.69 6.97
C ASN A 205 -1.96 -15.53 7.59
N ARG A 206 -0.96 -15.01 6.88
CA ARG A 206 -0.01 -13.96 7.31
C ARG A 206 -0.53 -12.54 7.07
N SER A 207 -1.82 -12.41 6.78
CA SER A 207 -2.43 -11.12 6.52
C SER A 207 -2.25 -10.17 7.71
N VAL A 208 -2.02 -8.90 7.42
CA VAL A 208 -1.85 -7.86 8.44
C VAL A 208 -3.01 -6.88 8.33
N LEU A 209 -3.62 -6.57 9.47
CA LEU A 209 -4.54 -5.45 9.62
C LEU A 209 -3.73 -4.20 10.00
N SER A 210 -3.88 -3.15 9.22
CA SER A 210 -3.32 -1.83 9.48
C SER A 210 -4.42 -0.83 9.82
N GLN A 211 -4.16 0.01 10.82
CA GLN A 211 -5.05 1.08 11.21
C GLN A 211 -4.25 2.36 11.46
N GLU A 212 -4.68 3.45 10.84
CA GLU A 212 -4.13 4.77 11.10
C GLU A 212 -4.65 5.30 12.44
N ARG A 213 -3.75 5.90 13.22
CA ARG A 213 -4.01 6.57 14.49
C ARG A 213 -3.39 7.96 14.43
N VAL A 214 -3.84 8.84 15.32
CA VAL A 214 -3.24 10.18 15.48
C VAL A 214 -1.73 10.10 15.75
N THR A 215 -1.27 9.01 16.38
CA THR A 215 0.14 8.79 16.74
C THR A 215 0.93 7.95 15.72
N GLY A 216 0.38 7.67 14.54
CA GLY A 216 1.02 6.85 13.50
C GLY A 216 0.19 5.63 13.12
N GLU A 217 0.84 4.57 12.66
CA GLU A 217 0.17 3.32 12.26
C GLU A 217 0.13 2.32 13.42
N THR A 218 -0.82 1.38 13.39
CA THR A 218 -0.78 0.16 14.18
C THR A 218 -0.97 -1.04 13.27
N LEU A 219 -0.09 -2.03 13.40
CA LEU A 219 -0.15 -3.29 12.68
C LEU A 219 -0.54 -4.44 13.61
N GLN A 220 -1.52 -5.26 13.18
CA GLN A 220 -2.00 -6.43 13.91
C GLN A 220 -2.05 -7.64 12.96
N ASP A 221 -1.48 -8.76 13.37
CA ASP A 221 -1.45 -10.02 12.61
C ASP A 221 -2.26 -11.14 13.27
N ASP A 222 -2.98 -10.86 14.37
CA ASP A 222 -3.93 -11.82 14.96
C ASP A 222 -4.98 -12.26 13.91
N PRO A 223 -5.02 -13.55 13.54
CA PRO A 223 -5.96 -14.05 12.56
C PRO A 223 -7.43 -13.80 12.91
N ALA A 224 -7.80 -13.72 14.20
CA ALA A 224 -9.16 -13.42 14.62
C ALA A 224 -9.55 -11.97 14.32
N GLU A 225 -8.65 -11.03 14.57
CA GLU A 225 -8.85 -9.60 14.27
C GLU A 225 -8.93 -9.38 12.75
N VAL A 226 -8.02 -9.99 11.98
CA VAL A 226 -8.05 -9.92 10.51
C VAL A 226 -9.36 -10.49 9.95
N ARG A 227 -9.82 -11.64 10.45
CA ARG A 227 -11.13 -12.21 10.05
C ARG A 227 -12.29 -11.26 10.39
N GLY A 228 -12.22 -10.58 11.54
CA GLY A 228 -13.18 -9.56 11.93
C GLY A 228 -13.20 -8.38 10.95
N ALA A 229 -12.03 -7.87 10.58
CA ALA A 229 -11.89 -6.79 9.60
C ALA A 229 -12.42 -7.20 8.21
N ARG A 230 -12.15 -8.43 7.75
CA ARG A 230 -12.69 -8.94 6.47
C ARG A 230 -14.20 -8.95 6.43
N ARG A 231 -14.87 -9.38 7.52
CA ARG A 231 -16.33 -9.35 7.60
C ARG A 231 -16.85 -7.93 7.48
N ARG A 232 -16.27 -6.99 8.24
CA ARG A 232 -16.65 -5.57 8.15
C ARG A 232 -16.43 -5.00 6.74
N PHE A 233 -15.33 -5.35 6.09
CA PHE A 233 -15.06 -4.94 4.71
C PHE A 233 -16.13 -5.47 3.75
N ALA A 234 -16.51 -6.74 3.88
CA ALA A 234 -17.57 -7.34 3.06
C ALA A 234 -18.94 -6.71 3.32
N ASP A 235 -19.28 -6.43 4.58
CA ASP A 235 -20.54 -5.78 4.97
C ASP A 235 -20.62 -4.35 4.39
N SER A 236 -19.54 -3.57 4.47
CA SER A 236 -19.45 -2.24 3.85
C SER A 236 -19.52 -2.32 2.32
N ALA A 237 -18.83 -3.30 1.73
CA ALA A 237 -18.82 -3.53 0.29
C ALA A 237 -20.21 -3.83 -0.29
N ALA A 238 -21.11 -4.43 0.48
CA ALA A 238 -22.48 -4.70 0.05
C ALA A 238 -23.33 -3.43 -0.13
N HIS A 239 -22.88 -2.30 0.43
CA HIS A 239 -23.55 -1.00 0.37
C HIS A 239 -22.80 0.00 -0.52
N ALA A 240 -21.67 -0.42 -1.11
CA ALA A 240 -20.94 0.39 -2.06
C ALA A 240 -21.58 0.30 -3.45
N LEU A 241 -21.46 1.38 -4.21
CA LEU A 241 -21.83 1.42 -5.62
C LEU A 241 -21.02 0.39 -6.41
N ASP A 242 -21.63 -0.16 -7.46
CA ASP A 242 -20.88 -0.93 -8.45
C ASP A 242 -19.90 -0.02 -9.22
N GLN A 243 -19.12 -0.60 -10.14
CA GLN A 243 -18.07 0.13 -10.85
C GLN A 243 -18.63 1.26 -11.72
N GLU A 244 -19.72 1.01 -12.44
CA GLU A 244 -20.31 1.99 -13.36
C GLU A 244 -20.95 3.15 -12.59
N ALA A 245 -21.68 2.85 -11.52
CA ALA A 245 -22.25 3.84 -10.63
C ALA A 245 -21.17 4.60 -9.84
N THR A 246 -20.07 3.95 -9.48
CA THR A 246 -18.90 4.61 -8.86
C THR A 246 -18.30 5.65 -9.80
N ILE A 247 -18.06 5.30 -11.07
CA ILE A 247 -17.51 6.25 -12.06
C ILE A 247 -18.46 7.43 -12.24
N ARG A 248 -19.76 7.18 -12.44
CA ARG A 248 -20.76 8.24 -12.55
C ARG A 248 -20.77 9.16 -11.33
N CYS A 249 -20.75 8.61 -10.13
CA CYS A 249 -20.73 9.38 -8.89
C CYS A 249 -19.50 10.29 -8.81
N ILE A 250 -18.32 9.79 -9.20
CA ILE A 250 -17.08 10.59 -9.24
C ILE A 250 -17.19 11.73 -10.26
N GLU A 251 -17.71 11.46 -11.47
CA GLU A 251 -17.90 12.46 -12.53
C GLU A 251 -18.96 13.52 -12.17
N GLU A 252 -20.02 13.13 -11.44
CA GLU A 252 -21.03 14.06 -10.93
C GLU A 252 -20.43 15.00 -9.89
N ILE A 253 -19.69 14.47 -8.92
CA ILE A 253 -18.97 15.28 -7.93
C ILE A 253 -17.98 16.23 -8.61
N GLU A 254 -17.28 15.78 -9.66
CA GLU A 254 -16.35 16.61 -10.43
C GLU A 254 -17.05 17.83 -11.06
N LYS A 255 -18.26 17.64 -11.62
CA LYS A 255 -19.06 18.71 -12.26
C LYS A 255 -19.63 19.71 -11.26
N GLU A 256 -19.82 19.29 -10.01
CA GLU A 256 -20.32 20.14 -8.92
C GLU A 256 -19.22 21.05 -8.32
N LEU A 257 -17.94 20.78 -8.59
CA LEU A 257 -16.85 21.63 -8.12
C LEU A 257 -16.94 23.03 -8.73
N PRO A 258 -16.70 24.09 -7.93
CA PRO A 258 -16.80 25.48 -8.38
C PRO A 258 -15.71 25.86 -9.40
#